data_AF-A0A349DXN8-F1
#
_entry.id   AF-A0A349DXN8-F1
#
_cell.length_a   1.000
_cell.length_b   1.000
_cell.length_c   1.000
_cell.angle_alpha   90.00
_cell.angle_beta   90.00
_cell.angle_gamma   90.00
#
_symmetry.space_group_name_H-M   'P 1'
#
loop_
_entity.id
_entity.type
_entity.pdbx_description
1 polymer ?
#
loop_
_entity_poly.entity_id
_entity_poly.type
_entity_poly.pdbx_seq_one_letter_code
_entity_poly.pdbx_strand_id
1 'polypeptide(L)'
;MYSIVIYRQRPILGLFNINKLTNNISDYIDTRVELIKLDTQEQIIKAVIILFEFLLVFVFATVVWVFLNLTLAYYLNTQMGGNYVGFMLVAGLHALVLLWLWIKRRKVRLKLERTMYQMIAQIEKKNPDENTGKKLPPKQP
;
A
#
# COMPACT_ATOMS: atom_id res chain seq x y z
N MET A 1 16.51 -21.88 81.15
CA MET A 1 15.13 -21.79 80.64
C MET A 1 15.07 -20.64 79.64
N TYR A 2 15.52 -20.87 78.41
CA TYR A 2 15.40 -19.92 77.31
C TYR A 2 14.47 -20.56 76.27
N SER A 3 13.25 -20.04 76.17
CA SER A 3 12.37 -20.32 75.05
C SER A 3 12.26 -19.02 74.27
N ILE A 4 12.83 -18.96 73.07
CA ILE A 4 12.45 -17.96 72.08
C ILE A 4 12.17 -18.71 70.78
N VAL A 5 10.88 -18.75 70.48
CA VAL A 5 10.24 -19.33 69.32
C VAL A 5 10.61 -18.52 68.08
N ILE A 6 11.20 -19.18 67.08
CA ILE A 6 11.41 -18.61 65.74
C ILE A 6 10.05 -18.49 65.05
N TYR A 7 9.56 -17.25 64.87
CA TYR A 7 8.42 -16.96 64.00
C TYR A 7 8.89 -16.82 62.55
N ARG A 8 8.40 -17.69 61.67
CA ARG A 8 8.59 -17.63 60.22
C ARG A 8 7.29 -17.15 59.57
N GLN A 9 7.25 -15.89 59.12
CA GLN A 9 6.14 -15.34 58.33
C GLN A 9 6.32 -15.63 56.83
N ARG A 10 5.19 -15.89 56.15
CA ARG A 10 5.06 -16.31 54.73
C ARG A 10 5.12 -15.11 53.76
N PRO A 11 5.46 -15.33 52.46
CA PRO A 11 5.51 -14.29 51.44
C PRO A 11 4.13 -14.07 50.80
N ILE A 12 3.65 -12.82 50.73
CA ILE A 12 2.51 -12.43 49.88
C ILE A 12 2.55 -10.93 49.64
N LEU A 13 3.27 -10.46 48.62
CA LEU A 13 3.26 -9.05 48.19
C LEU A 13 3.90 -8.87 46.80
N GLY A 14 3.57 -9.75 45.84
CA GLY A 14 4.11 -9.70 44.46
C GLY A 14 3.10 -9.34 43.35
N LEU A 15 1.80 -9.35 43.63
CA LEU A 15 0.75 -9.31 42.61
C LEU A 15 -0.01 -7.97 42.52
N PHE A 16 0.22 -7.04 43.44
CA PHE A 16 -0.61 -5.83 43.56
C PHE A 16 -0.16 -4.65 42.68
N ASN A 17 1.09 -4.64 42.22
CA ASN A 17 1.62 -3.51 41.42
C ASN A 17 1.46 -3.67 39.90
N ILE A 18 1.48 -4.91 39.39
CA ILE A 18 1.32 -5.20 37.96
C ILE A 18 -0.11 -4.90 37.48
N ASN A 19 -1.15 -5.24 38.26
CA ASN A 19 -2.53 -4.94 37.88
C ASN A 19 -2.83 -3.43 37.86
N LYS A 20 -2.20 -2.63 38.72
CA LYS A 20 -2.37 -1.17 38.74
C LYS A 20 -1.71 -0.50 37.54
N LEU A 21 -0.54 -0.98 37.13
CA LEU A 21 0.14 -0.54 35.90
C LEU A 21 -0.69 -0.92 34.66
N THR A 22 -1.17 -2.16 34.60
CA THR A 22 -2.02 -2.64 33.50
C THR A 22 -3.33 -1.84 33.38
N ASN A 23 -4.01 -1.53 34.48
CA ASN A 23 -5.26 -0.76 34.42
C ASN A 23 -5.06 0.67 33.91
N ASN A 24 -4.01 1.39 34.36
CA ASN A 24 -3.73 2.75 33.87
C ASN A 24 -3.30 2.76 32.39
N ILE A 25 -2.57 1.73 31.95
CA ILE A 25 -2.21 1.54 30.54
C ILE A 25 -3.46 1.19 29.71
N SER A 26 -4.39 0.41 30.27
CA SER A 26 -5.64 0.02 29.59
C SER A 26 -6.53 1.23 29.32
N ASP A 27 -6.76 2.12 30.28
CA ASP A 27 -7.55 3.34 30.08
C ASP A 27 -6.91 4.30 29.05
N TYR A 28 -5.57 4.36 29.03
CA TYR A 28 -4.82 5.14 28.05
C TYR A 28 -4.88 4.53 26.64
N ILE A 29 -4.87 3.21 26.55
CA ILE A 29 -5.06 2.47 25.29
C ILE A 29 -6.49 2.62 24.80
N ASP A 30 -7.50 2.52 25.66
CA ASP A 30 -8.92 2.64 25.29
C ASP A 30 -9.22 4.04 24.71
N THR A 31 -8.73 5.10 25.35
CA THR A 31 -8.89 6.48 24.85
C THR A 31 -8.19 6.68 23.50
N ARG A 32 -7.00 6.09 23.31
CA ARG A 32 -6.28 6.15 22.03
C ARG A 32 -6.92 5.30 20.94
N VAL A 33 -7.49 4.15 21.30
CA VAL A 33 -8.25 3.29 20.37
C VAL A 33 -9.51 3.99 19.90
N GLU A 34 -10.18 4.76 20.76
CA GLU A 34 -11.35 5.55 20.40
C GLU A 34 -11.00 6.68 19.42
N LEU A 35 -9.91 7.40 19.67
CA LEU A 35 -9.37 8.41 18.73
C LEU A 35 -8.93 7.79 17.40
N ILE A 36 -8.26 6.63 17.42
CA ILE A 36 -7.86 5.91 16.21
C ILE A 36 -9.09 5.43 15.42
N LYS A 37 -10.16 4.95 16.08
CA LYS A 37 -11.41 4.56 15.41
C LYS A 37 -12.04 5.72 14.66
N LEU A 38 -12.16 6.88 15.30
CA LEU A 38 -12.74 8.07 14.70
C LEU A 38 -11.90 8.59 13.52
N ASP A 39 -10.58 8.70 13.71
CA ASP A 39 -9.66 9.18 12.68
C ASP A 39 -9.59 8.20 11.49
N THR A 40 -9.57 6.88 11.76
CA THR A 40 -9.62 5.85 10.72
C THR A 40 -10.95 5.91 9.96
N GLN A 41 -12.07 6.12 10.65
CA GLN A 41 -13.38 6.23 10.01
C GLN A 41 -13.47 7.46 9.11
N GLU A 42 -12.98 8.62 9.57
CA GLU A 42 -12.95 9.84 8.77
C GLU A 42 -12.05 9.70 7.55
N GLN A 43 -10.87 9.08 7.69
CA GLN A 43 -9.96 8.82 6.58
C GLN A 43 -10.54 7.83 5.56
N ILE A 44 -11.23 6.78 6.01
CA ILE A 44 -11.92 5.84 5.12
C ILE A 44 -13.03 6.56 4.34
N ILE A 45 -13.84 7.38 5.01
CA ILE A 45 -14.91 8.15 4.37
C ILE A 45 -14.32 9.09 3.31
N LYS A 46 -13.26 9.85 3.63
CA LYS A 46 -12.57 10.73 2.67
C LYS A 46 -12.00 9.94 1.48
N ALA A 47 -11.36 8.81 1.73
CA ALA A 47 -10.82 7.95 0.67
C ALA A 47 -11.93 7.41 -0.25
N VAL A 48 -13.05 6.98 0.32
CA VAL A 48 -14.21 6.50 -0.43
C VAL A 48 -14.81 7.63 -1.28
N ILE A 49 -14.95 8.85 -0.74
CA ILE A 49 -15.46 10.01 -1.48
C ILE A 49 -14.56 10.31 -2.69
N ILE A 50 -13.25 10.41 -2.48
CA ILE A 50 -12.28 10.66 -3.56
C ILE A 50 -12.33 9.55 -4.61
N LEU A 51 -12.42 8.29 -4.17
CA LEU A 51 -12.53 7.15 -5.07
C LEU A 51 -13.83 7.21 -5.90
N PHE A 52 -14.95 7.57 -5.29
CA PHE A 52 -16.24 7.69 -5.96
C PHE A 52 -16.24 8.82 -6.99
N GLU A 53 -15.70 9.99 -6.62
CA GLU A 53 -15.55 11.13 -7.52
C GLU A 53 -14.66 10.76 -8.71
N PHE A 54 -13.51 10.16 -8.45
CA PHE A 54 -12.61 9.70 -9.50
C PHE A 54 -13.26 8.64 -10.39
N LEU A 55 -13.97 7.67 -9.81
CA LEU A 55 -14.66 6.63 -10.55
C LEU A 55 -15.73 7.22 -11.47
N LEU A 56 -16.49 8.21 -10.98
CA LEU A 56 -17.54 8.86 -11.76
C LEU A 56 -16.95 9.58 -12.98
N VAL A 57 -15.91 10.38 -12.78
CA VAL A 57 -15.19 11.05 -13.87
C VAL A 57 -14.58 10.03 -14.83
N PHE A 58 -13.95 8.98 -14.31
CA PHE A 58 -13.31 7.93 -15.10
C PHE A 58 -14.30 7.18 -15.99
N VAL A 59 -15.50 6.86 -15.48
CA VAL A 59 -16.55 6.20 -16.27
C VAL A 59 -17.00 7.11 -17.42
N PHE A 60 -17.33 8.37 -17.16
CA PHE A 60 -17.73 9.31 -18.20
C PHE A 60 -16.63 9.54 -19.24
N ALA A 61 -15.40 9.74 -18.79
CA ALA A 61 -14.24 9.89 -19.67
C ALA A 61 -14.03 8.64 -20.55
N THR A 62 -14.19 7.45 -19.99
CA THR A 62 -14.08 6.18 -20.73
C THR A 62 -15.17 6.05 -21.78
N VAL A 63 -16.41 6.42 -21.46
CA VAL A 63 -17.51 6.41 -22.44
C VAL A 63 -17.17 7.33 -23.61
N VAL A 64 -16.80 8.59 -23.34
CA VAL A 64 -16.40 9.54 -24.40
C VAL A 64 -15.24 9.00 -25.23
N TRP A 65 -14.21 8.46 -24.56
CA TRP A 65 -13.05 7.87 -25.23
C TRP A 65 -13.40 6.72 -26.18
N VAL A 66 -14.32 5.84 -25.78
CA VAL A 66 -14.82 4.73 -26.61
C VAL A 66 -15.58 5.27 -27.82
N PHE A 67 -16.46 6.26 -27.64
CA PHE A 67 -17.20 6.87 -28.74
C PHE A 67 -16.28 7.59 -29.74
N LEU A 68 -15.22 8.27 -29.27
CA LEU A 68 -14.20 8.85 -30.15
C LEU A 68 -13.50 7.77 -30.99
N ASN A 69 -13.10 6.66 -30.37
CA ASN A 69 -12.47 5.54 -31.09
C ASN A 69 -13.43 4.90 -32.10
N LEU A 70 -14.70 4.76 -31.74
CA LEU A 70 -15.74 4.24 -32.62
C LEU A 70 -15.96 5.16 -33.83
N THR A 71 -15.98 6.47 -33.61
CA THR A 71 -16.12 7.49 -34.65
C THR A 71 -14.90 7.48 -35.58
N LEU A 72 -13.70 7.39 -35.02
CA LEU A 72 -12.46 7.31 -35.78
C LEU A 72 -12.40 6.04 -36.65
N ALA A 73 -12.80 4.90 -36.07
CA ALA A 73 -12.90 3.64 -36.80
C ALA A 73 -13.92 3.74 -37.94
N TYR A 74 -15.09 4.32 -37.68
CA TYR A 74 -16.13 4.51 -38.69
C TYR A 74 -15.67 5.45 -39.81
N TYR A 75 -14.98 6.55 -39.47
CA TYR A 75 -14.41 7.49 -40.44
C TYR A 75 -13.36 6.84 -41.35
N LEU A 76 -12.51 5.97 -40.80
CA LEU A 76 -11.57 5.19 -41.62
C LEU A 76 -12.29 4.18 -42.53
N ASN A 77 -13.39 3.61 -42.05
CA ASN A 77 -14.23 2.68 -42.78
C ASN A 77 -14.81 3.30 -44.05
N THR A 78 -15.34 4.53 -43.94
CA THR A 78 -15.98 5.23 -45.07
C THR A 78 -14.98 5.59 -46.16
N GLN A 79 -13.72 5.90 -45.82
CA GLN A 79 -12.68 6.19 -46.80
C GLN A 79 -12.14 4.94 -47.51
N MET A 80 -12.17 3.78 -46.85
CA MET A 80 -11.64 2.52 -47.38
C MET A 80 -12.72 1.65 -48.05
N GLY A 81 -13.99 2.05 -48.01
CA GLY A 81 -15.09 1.42 -48.74
C GLY A 81 -15.57 0.06 -48.24
N GLY A 82 -14.97 -0.49 -47.17
CA GLY A 82 -15.36 -1.78 -46.58
C GLY A 82 -15.88 -1.62 -45.15
N ASN A 83 -16.91 -2.37 -44.75
CA ASN A 83 -17.60 -2.23 -43.45
C ASN A 83 -16.79 -2.61 -42.19
N TYR A 84 -15.61 -3.21 -42.31
CA TYR A 84 -14.86 -3.74 -41.15
C TYR A 84 -13.40 -3.27 -41.08
N VAL A 85 -12.91 -2.58 -42.11
CA VAL A 85 -11.48 -2.27 -42.26
C VAL A 85 -11.03 -1.25 -41.23
N GLY A 86 -11.87 -0.26 -40.92
CA GLY A 86 -11.55 0.78 -39.93
C GLY A 86 -11.40 0.22 -38.51
N PHE A 87 -12.23 -0.75 -38.12
CA PHE A 87 -12.11 -1.42 -36.83
C PHE A 87 -10.86 -2.29 -36.75
N MET A 88 -10.55 -3.02 -37.82
CA MET A 88 -9.37 -3.88 -37.90
C MET A 88 -8.07 -3.05 -37.82
N LEU A 89 -8.03 -1.87 -38.43
CA LEU A 89 -6.88 -0.97 -38.36
C LEU A 89 -6.69 -0.40 -36.95
N VAL A 90 -7.76 0.07 -36.30
CA VAL A 90 -7.70 0.60 -34.94
C VAL A 90 -7.29 -0.51 -33.95
N ALA A 91 -7.84 -1.72 -34.09
CA ALA A 91 -7.43 -2.88 -33.30
C ALA A 91 -5.97 -3.26 -33.55
N GLY A 92 -5.52 -3.23 -34.80
CA GLY A 92 -4.12 -3.48 -35.18
C GLY A 92 -3.16 -2.46 -34.58
N LEU A 93 -3.50 -1.17 -34.60
CA LEU A 93 -2.73 -0.09 -33.96
C LEU A 93 -2.61 -0.30 -32.45
N HIS A 94 -3.72 -0.61 -31.77
CA HIS A 94 -3.72 -0.89 -30.34
C HIS A 94 -2.92 -2.15 -29.99
N ALA A 95 -3.02 -3.20 -30.82
CA ALA A 95 -2.23 -4.42 -30.67
C ALA A 95 -0.73 -4.16 -30.86
N LEU A 96 -0.35 -3.28 -31.80
CA LEU A 96 1.04 -2.86 -32.02
C LEU A 96 1.60 -2.10 -30.82
N VAL A 97 0.82 -1.18 -30.24
CA VAL A 97 1.18 -0.47 -29.01
C VAL A 97 1.34 -1.45 -27.84
N LEU A 98 0.43 -2.41 -27.69
CA LEU A 98 0.54 -3.46 -26.67
C LEU A 98 1.78 -4.33 -26.87
N LEU A 99 2.08 -4.73 -28.10
CA LEU A 99 3.27 -5.50 -28.43
C LEU A 99 4.55 -4.71 -28.13
N TRP A 100 4.56 -3.42 -28.45
CA TRP A 100 5.67 -2.52 -28.13
C TRP A 100 5.88 -2.38 -26.61
N LEU A 101 4.80 -2.18 -25.85
CA LEU A 101 4.84 -2.16 -24.39
C LEU A 101 5.32 -3.50 -23.84
N TRP A 102 4.88 -4.62 -24.41
CA TRP A 102 5.31 -5.96 -24.03
C TRP A 102 6.81 -6.15 -24.26
N ILE A 103 7.37 -5.68 -25.37
CA ILE A 103 8.81 -5.76 -25.61
C ILE A 103 9.58 -4.86 -24.62
N LYS A 104 9.06 -3.65 -24.36
CA LYS A 104 9.68 -2.70 -23.43
C LYS A 104 9.47 -3.04 -21.95
N ARG A 105 8.56 -3.96 -21.59
CA ARG A 105 8.27 -4.36 -20.20
C ARG A 105 9.51 -4.77 -19.41
N ARG A 106 10.50 -5.39 -20.08
CA ARG A 106 11.79 -5.73 -19.46
C ARG A 106 12.60 -4.49 -19.09
N LYS A 107 12.64 -3.47 -19.94
CA LYS A 107 13.32 -2.20 -19.67
C LYS A 107 12.61 -1.38 -18.59
N VAL A 108 11.27 -1.42 -18.57
CA VAL A 108 10.46 -0.73 -17.54
C VAL A 108 10.70 -1.36 -16.16
N ARG A 109 10.69 -2.69 -16.04
CA ARG A 109 10.99 -3.39 -14.79
C ARG A 109 12.38 -3.06 -14.25
N LEU A 110 13.41 -3.12 -15.09
CA LEU A 110 14.79 -2.80 -14.69
C LEU A 110 14.95 -1.32 -14.28
N LYS A 111 14.19 -0.41 -14.88
CA LYS A 111 14.21 1.01 -14.52
C LYS A 111 13.51 1.23 -13.17
N LEU A 112 12.41 0.55 -12.92
CA LEU A 112 11.70 0.58 -11.63
C LEU A 112 12.56 0.00 -10.50
N GLU A 113 13.22 -1.13 -10.72
CA GLU A 113 14.14 -1.73 -9.74
C GLU A 113 15.26 -0.75 -9.34
N ARG A 114 15.91 -0.09 -10.31
CA ARG A 114 16.95 0.91 -10.02
C ARG A 114 16.42 2.09 -9.23
N THR A 115 15.23 2.60 -9.56
CA THR A 115 14.62 3.69 -8.81
C THR A 115 14.28 3.26 -7.38
N MET A 116 13.77 2.04 -7.19
CA MET A 116 13.46 1.48 -5.87
C MET A 116 14.73 1.28 -5.03
N TYR A 117 15.81 0.73 -5.62
CA TYR A 117 17.10 0.60 -4.92
C TYR A 117 17.67 1.96 -4.50
N GLN A 118 17.54 2.99 -5.33
CA GLN A 118 17.98 4.35 -4.98
C GLN A 118 17.14 4.98 -3.88
N MET A 119 15.82 4.74 -3.86
CA MET A 119 14.95 5.20 -2.77
C MET A 119 15.31 4.53 -1.45
N ILE A 120 15.56 3.21 -1.44
CA ILE A 120 15.98 2.48 -0.22
C ILE A 120 17.37 2.94 0.25
N ALA A 121 18.33 3.09 -0.66
CA ALA A 121 19.67 3.57 -0.33
C ALA A 121 19.69 5.00 0.23
N GLN A 122 18.77 5.86 -0.23
CA GLN A 122 18.58 7.21 0.32
C GLN A 122 17.97 7.19 1.72
N ILE A 123 17.03 6.26 1.99
CA ILE A 123 16.45 6.06 3.31
C ILE A 123 17.51 5.55 4.30
N GLU A 124 18.37 4.63 3.87
CA GLU A 124 19.44 4.06 4.71
C GLU A 124 20.57 5.07 5.00
N LYS A 125 20.96 5.90 4.03
CA LYS A 125 21.92 7.00 4.27
C LYS A 125 21.36 8.12 5.15
N LYS A 126 20.04 8.27 5.22
CA LYS A 126 19.36 9.29 6.04
C LYS A 126 19.14 8.82 7.48
N ASN A 127 19.23 7.51 7.76
CA ASN A 127 19.11 6.93 9.11
C ASN A 127 20.32 6.03 9.46
N PRO A 128 21.57 6.57 9.45
CA PRO A 128 22.78 5.78 9.65
C PRO A 128 22.98 5.29 11.10
N ASP A 129 22.22 5.82 12.06
CA ASP A 129 22.44 5.58 13.50
C ASP A 129 21.68 4.34 14.04
N GLU A 130 20.74 3.78 13.26
CA GLU A 130 19.88 2.67 13.71
C GLU A 130 20.36 1.26 13.23
N ASN A 131 21.18 1.16 12.16
CA ASN A 131 21.49 -0.14 11.51
C ASN A 131 22.87 -0.75 11.84
N THR A 132 23.61 -0.25 12.83
CA THR A 132 24.90 -0.88 13.23
C THR A 132 24.70 -2.20 14.01
N GLY A 133 23.46 -2.53 14.42
CA GLY A 133 23.16 -3.70 15.25
C GLY A 133 22.72 -4.99 14.53
N LYS A 134 22.37 -4.97 13.24
CA LYS A 134 21.91 -6.18 12.53
C LYS A 134 22.84 -6.54 11.38
N LYS A 135 23.99 -7.14 11.72
CA LYS A 135 24.84 -7.84 10.77
C LYS A 135 24.03 -8.91 10.03
N LEU A 136 23.93 -8.78 8.70
CA LEU A 136 23.45 -9.84 7.82
C LEU A 136 24.30 -11.12 8.05
N PRO A 137 23.68 -12.30 8.24
CA PRO A 137 24.43 -13.54 8.21
C PRO A 137 25.00 -13.77 6.80
N PRO A 138 26.19 -14.39 6.70
CA PRO A 138 26.89 -14.54 5.43
C PRO A 138 26.06 -15.38 4.47
N LYS A 139 25.87 -14.85 3.25
CA LYS A 139 25.32 -15.61 2.13
C LYS A 139 26.33 -16.71 1.81
N GLN A 140 26.04 -17.92 2.26
CA GLN A 140 26.83 -19.11 1.99
C GLN A 140 26.84 -19.42 0.48
N PRO A 141 27.92 -20.05 -0.02
CA PRO A 141 28.31 -20.06 -1.43
C PRO A 141 27.32 -20.74 -2.37
#